data_AF-V5FY04-F1
#
_entry.id   AF-V5FY04-F1
#
_cell.length_a   1.000
_cell.length_b   1.000
_cell.length_c   1.000
_cell.angle_alpha   90.00
_cell.angle_beta   90.00
_cell.angle_gamma   90.00
#
_symmetry.space_group_name_H-M   'P 1'
#
loop_
_entity.id
_entity.type
_entity.pdbx_description
1 polymer ?
#
loop_
_entity_poly.entity_id
_entity_poly.type
_entity_poly.pdbx_seq_one_letter_code
_entity_poly.pdbx_strand_id
1 'polypeptide(L)'
;HLKMQIEVFFKEIFLNILETSNSSFEHKWMVIQALTRICGDAQSVVDIYVNYDCDLAAANLFERLVNDLFKVAQSRHGIELGASPNQERAMKLRGLECLVSILKCMVEWSKDLYVNPNSQSTVGEQQHRENDDASLKSHGGSSNSLHSSESGGNKEILDSPEQLEVLKQQKEVWETGIDTFNRKPRKGITYLQEQGLLGATHEEVAKFLHNEDRLDKTFIGESLGDNDEFC
;
A
#
# COMPACT_ATOMS: atom_id res chain seq x y z
N HIS A 1 -15.88 5.55 2.95
CA HIS A 1 -15.82 7.02 2.76
C HIS A 1 -14.48 7.61 3.19
N LEU A 2 -14.04 7.41 4.44
CA LEU A 2 -12.76 7.97 4.93
C LEU A 2 -11.51 7.42 4.20
N LYS A 3 -11.45 6.11 3.92
CA LYS A 3 -10.37 5.47 3.15
C LYS A 3 -10.13 6.14 1.79
N MET A 4 -11.19 6.32 1.00
CA MET A 4 -11.13 7.03 -0.29
C MET A 4 -10.68 8.48 -0.15
N GLN A 5 -11.13 9.19 0.89
CA GLN A 5 -10.68 10.56 1.14
C GLN A 5 -9.20 10.65 1.47
N ILE A 6 -8.69 9.71 2.27
CA ILE A 6 -7.26 9.61 2.58
C ILE A 6 -6.47 9.30 1.31
N GLU A 7 -6.96 8.38 0.46
CA GLU A 7 -6.33 8.08 -0.83
C GLU A 7 -6.19 9.33 -1.69
N VAL A 8 -7.29 10.03 -1.93
CA VAL A 8 -7.32 11.27 -2.72
C VAL A 8 -6.39 12.31 -2.11
N PHE A 9 -6.40 12.48 -0.79
CA PHE A 9 -5.55 13.44 -0.11
C PHE A 9 -4.06 13.12 -0.29
N PHE A 10 -3.64 11.87 -0.10
CA PHE A 10 -2.26 11.46 -0.32
C PHE A 10 -1.85 11.63 -1.78
N LYS A 11 -2.68 11.12 -2.69
CA LYS A 11 -2.41 11.08 -4.12
C LYS A 11 -2.33 12.49 -4.73
N GLU A 12 -3.38 13.28 -4.52
CA GLU A 12 -3.59 14.55 -5.21
C GLU A 12 -2.91 15.73 -4.51
N ILE A 13 -2.57 15.61 -3.22
CA ILE A 13 -1.93 16.67 -2.45
C ILE A 13 -0.48 16.30 -2.13
N PHE A 14 -0.23 15.33 -1.24
CA PHE A 14 1.15 15.06 -0.80
C PHE A 14 2.05 14.59 -1.94
N LEU A 15 1.71 13.50 -2.60
CA LEU A 15 2.57 12.90 -3.63
C LEU A 15 2.66 13.80 -4.86
N ASN A 16 1.53 14.33 -5.34
CA ASN A 16 1.49 15.27 -6.45
C ASN A 16 2.36 16.52 -6.22
N ILE A 17 2.36 17.11 -5.01
CA ILE A 17 3.23 18.27 -4.70
C ILE A 17 4.71 17.89 -4.80
N LEU A 18 5.10 16.70 -4.32
CA LEU A 18 6.49 16.24 -4.39
C LEU A 18 6.95 15.98 -5.84
N GLU A 19 6.08 15.37 -6.64
CA GLU A 19 6.37 14.98 -8.03
C GLU A 19 6.39 16.17 -8.99
N THR A 20 5.41 17.07 -8.87
CA THR A 20 5.24 18.18 -9.82
C THR A 20 6.42 19.16 -9.76
N SER A 21 6.94 19.55 -10.93
CA SER A 21 8.02 20.54 -11.06
C SER A 21 7.57 21.97 -10.74
N ASN A 22 6.27 22.25 -10.85
CA ASN A 22 5.69 23.56 -10.56
C ASN A 22 5.59 23.88 -9.05
N SER A 23 5.80 22.90 -8.17
CA SER A 23 5.76 23.11 -6.73
C SER A 23 7.04 23.77 -6.23
N SER A 24 6.91 24.86 -5.46
CA SER A 24 8.06 25.52 -4.84
C SER A 24 8.79 24.61 -3.85
N PHE A 25 10.05 24.96 -3.56
CA PHE A 25 10.84 24.27 -2.55
C PHE A 25 10.10 24.22 -1.20
N GLU A 26 9.48 25.32 -0.78
CA GLU A 26 8.76 25.42 0.49
C GLU A 26 7.58 24.46 0.55
N HIS A 27 6.81 24.33 -0.53
CA HIS A 27 5.71 23.35 -0.59
C HIS A 27 6.23 21.92 -0.47
N LYS A 28 7.26 21.56 -1.25
CA LYS A 28 7.88 20.23 -1.16
C LYS A 28 8.45 19.97 0.23
N TRP A 29 9.07 20.98 0.84
CA TRP A 29 9.63 20.91 2.18
C TRP A 29 8.57 20.70 3.26
N MET A 30 7.43 21.39 3.19
CA MET A 30 6.30 21.15 4.10
C MET A 30 5.74 19.74 3.97
N VAL A 31 5.58 19.26 2.73
CA VAL A 31 5.06 17.91 2.47
C VAL A 31 6.01 16.85 3.00
N ILE A 32 7.31 16.93 2.73
CA ILE A 32 8.23 15.92 3.23
C ILE A 32 8.29 15.88 4.76
N GLN A 33 8.17 17.03 5.43
CA GLN A 33 8.06 17.07 6.88
C GLN A 33 6.78 16.42 7.39
N ALA A 34 5.64 16.63 6.71
CA ALA A 34 4.39 15.99 7.06
C ALA A 34 4.47 14.47 6.87
N LEU A 35 4.97 14.01 5.72
CA LEU A 35 5.17 12.59 5.44
C LEU A 35 6.14 11.94 6.44
N THR A 36 7.23 12.62 6.82
CA THR A 36 8.15 12.12 7.84
C THR A 36 7.46 11.89 9.19
N ARG A 37 6.50 12.77 9.58
CA ARG A 37 5.74 12.59 10.81
C ARG A 37 4.76 11.43 10.71
N ILE A 38 4.04 11.32 9.59
CA ILE A 38 3.09 10.23 9.36
C ILE A 38 3.83 8.89 9.34
N CYS A 39 4.92 8.79 8.59
CA CYS A 39 5.76 7.60 8.49
C CYS A 39 6.65 7.36 9.73
N GLY A 40 6.53 8.20 10.76
CA GLY A 40 7.10 7.97 12.07
C GLY A 40 6.22 7.11 12.98
N ASP A 41 4.99 6.81 12.54
CA ASP A 41 4.05 5.95 13.25
C ASP A 41 3.95 4.58 12.54
N ALA A 42 4.25 3.51 13.28
CA ALA A 42 4.30 2.16 12.71
C ALA A 42 2.94 1.68 12.20
N GLN A 43 1.87 2.01 12.93
CA GLN A 43 0.50 1.68 12.52
C GLN A 43 0.13 2.39 11.22
N SER A 44 0.42 3.69 11.11
CA SER A 44 0.16 4.47 9.89
C SER A 44 0.85 3.88 8.67
N VAL A 45 2.12 3.46 8.80
CA VAL A 45 2.88 2.86 7.70
C VAL A 45 2.24 1.54 7.23
N VAL A 46 1.82 0.69 8.16
CA VAL A 46 1.16 -0.58 7.86
C VAL A 46 -0.23 -0.36 7.29
N ASP A 47 -1.00 0.56 7.86
CA ASP A 47 -2.33 0.91 7.36
C ASP A 47 -2.25 1.44 5.92
N ILE A 48 -1.22 2.21 5.56
CA ILE A 48 -1.03 2.65 4.18
C ILE A 48 -0.78 1.43 3.26
N TYR A 49 0.03 0.47 3.69
CA TYR A 49 0.29 -0.73 2.88
C TYR A 49 -0.94 -1.64 2.75
N VAL A 50 -1.52 -2.06 3.88
CA VAL A 50 -2.63 -3.03 3.91
C VAL A 50 -3.89 -2.44 3.27
N ASN A 51 -4.22 -1.17 3.54
CA ASN A 51 -5.45 -0.60 3.02
C ASN A 51 -5.35 -0.23 1.55
N TYR A 52 -4.18 0.14 1.02
CA TYR A 52 -4.10 0.68 -0.33
C TYR A 52 -3.33 -0.24 -1.29
N ASP A 53 -2.16 -0.74 -0.91
CA ASP A 53 -1.34 -1.59 -1.78
C ASP A 53 -1.83 -3.04 -1.83
N CYS A 54 -2.47 -3.54 -0.77
CA CYS A 54 -3.07 -4.88 -0.73
C CYS A 54 -4.57 -4.92 -1.10
N ASP A 55 -5.14 -3.79 -1.56
CA ASP A 55 -6.52 -3.73 -2.07
C ASP A 55 -6.52 -3.57 -3.59
N LEU A 56 -7.21 -4.47 -4.29
CA LEU A 56 -7.31 -4.51 -5.75
C LEU A 56 -7.89 -3.24 -6.38
N ALA A 57 -8.78 -2.55 -5.64
CA ALA A 57 -9.49 -1.37 -6.13
C ALA A 57 -8.85 -0.04 -5.72
N ALA A 58 -7.83 -0.05 -4.84
CA ALA A 58 -7.19 1.14 -4.33
C ALA A 58 -5.85 1.42 -5.03
N ALA A 59 -5.36 2.66 -4.95
CA ALA A 59 -4.04 3.03 -5.47
C ALA A 59 -2.87 2.37 -4.69
N ASN A 60 -1.71 2.13 -5.32
CA ASN A 60 -0.49 1.73 -4.61
C ASN A 60 0.19 2.94 -3.93
N LEU A 61 -0.39 3.40 -2.82
CA LEU A 61 0.09 4.58 -2.10
C LEU A 61 1.43 4.34 -1.43
N PHE A 62 1.65 3.18 -0.81
CA PHE A 62 2.91 2.87 -0.13
C PHE A 62 4.06 2.80 -1.13
N GLU A 63 3.88 2.05 -2.22
CA GLU A 63 4.88 1.95 -3.29
C GLU A 63 5.23 3.32 -3.88
N ARG A 64 4.22 4.13 -4.22
CA ARG A 64 4.43 5.47 -4.78
C ARG A 64 5.15 6.40 -3.78
N LEU A 65 4.74 6.38 -2.51
CA LEU A 65 5.39 7.13 -1.43
C LEU A 65 6.88 6.77 -1.31
N VAL A 66 7.22 5.49 -1.24
CA VAL A 66 8.62 5.03 -1.13
C VAL A 66 9.42 5.47 -2.36
N ASN A 67 8.86 5.32 -3.56
CA ASN A 67 9.49 5.74 -4.80
C ASN A 67 9.76 7.25 -4.85
N ASP A 68 8.82 8.08 -4.41
CA ASP A 68 9.01 9.53 -4.41
C ASP A 68 10.00 9.99 -3.35
N LEU A 69 9.97 9.41 -2.16
CA LEU A 69 11.00 9.64 -1.13
C LEU A 69 12.39 9.22 -1.62
N PHE A 70 12.49 8.12 -2.36
CA PHE A 70 13.73 7.67 -2.99
C PHE A 70 14.23 8.64 -4.06
N LYS A 71 13.34 9.15 -4.92
CA LYS A 71 13.69 10.21 -5.89
C LYS A 71 14.15 11.48 -5.19
N VAL A 72 13.52 11.87 -4.07
CA VAL A 72 13.94 13.02 -3.27
C VAL A 72 15.34 12.78 -2.68
N ALA A 73 15.56 11.62 -2.07
CA ALA A 73 16.84 11.24 -1.47
C ALA A 73 18.00 11.22 -2.50
N GLN A 74 17.72 10.79 -3.72
CA GLN A 74 18.71 10.75 -4.80
C GLN A 74 18.88 12.09 -5.53
N SER A 75 17.89 12.99 -5.47
CA SER A 75 17.66 13.97 -6.53
C SER A 75 18.89 14.78 -6.93
N ARG A 76 19.20 14.76 -8.23
CA ARG A 76 20.09 15.70 -8.94
C ARG A 76 19.33 16.95 -9.43
N HIS A 77 18.02 17.02 -9.21
CA HIS A 77 17.08 18.04 -9.72
C HIS A 77 17.09 19.39 -8.99
N GLY A 78 18.03 19.61 -8.07
CA GLY A 78 18.09 20.88 -7.33
C GLY A 78 18.39 22.11 -8.19
N ILE A 79 18.95 21.89 -9.40
CA ILE A 79 19.20 22.94 -10.39
C ILE A 79 17.89 23.55 -10.92
N GLU A 80 16.77 22.83 -10.94
CA GLU A 80 15.53 23.32 -11.58
C GLU A 80 14.69 24.26 -10.71
N LEU A 81 14.84 24.24 -9.38
CA LEU A 81 13.98 24.99 -8.45
C LEU A 81 14.60 26.29 -7.90
N GLY A 82 15.77 26.70 -8.37
CA GLY A 82 16.48 27.85 -7.80
C GLY A 82 16.83 27.68 -6.32
N ALA A 83 16.84 26.44 -5.82
CA ALA A 83 17.15 26.12 -4.43
C ALA A 83 18.66 26.27 -4.18
N SER A 84 19.01 26.75 -2.98
CA SER A 84 20.41 26.78 -2.57
C SER A 84 20.96 25.36 -2.39
N PRO A 85 22.28 25.12 -2.56
CA PRO A 85 22.89 23.82 -2.29
C PRO A 85 22.60 23.27 -0.88
N ASN A 86 22.41 24.15 0.10
CA ASN A 86 22.04 23.78 1.47
C ASN A 86 20.59 23.25 1.56
N GLN A 87 19.66 23.88 0.84
CA GLN A 87 18.26 23.44 0.75
C GLN A 87 18.16 22.08 0.05
N GLU A 88 18.91 21.86 -1.04
CA GLU A 88 18.97 20.56 -1.70
C GLU A 88 19.50 19.46 -0.76
N ARG A 89 20.59 19.74 -0.05
CA ARG A 89 21.16 18.80 0.92
C ARG A 89 20.18 18.49 2.03
N ALA A 90 19.48 19.49 2.55
CA ALA A 90 18.46 19.30 3.58
C ALA A 90 17.31 18.43 3.08
N MET A 91 16.85 18.64 1.84
CA MET A 91 15.80 17.83 1.21
C MET A 91 16.21 16.36 1.08
N LYS A 92 17.43 16.10 0.60
CA LYS A 92 17.99 14.75 0.49
C LYS A 92 18.06 14.05 1.85
N LEU A 93 18.57 14.77 2.85
CA LEU A 93 18.68 14.23 4.21
C LEU A 93 17.30 13.87 4.76
N ARG A 94 16.30 14.73 4.58
CA ARG A 94 14.91 14.44 5.00
C ARG A 94 14.31 13.25 4.26
N GLY A 95 14.54 13.12 2.96
CA GLY A 95 14.10 11.94 2.19
C GLY A 95 14.68 10.64 2.75
N LEU A 96 15.98 10.63 3.03
CA LEU A 96 16.65 9.47 3.64
C LEU A 96 16.15 9.18 5.06
N GLU A 97 15.99 10.21 5.90
CA GLU A 97 15.43 10.06 7.24
C GLU A 97 14.03 9.44 7.21
N CYS A 98 13.17 9.89 6.29
CA CYS A 98 11.83 9.35 6.12
C CYS A 98 11.86 7.88 5.68
N LEU A 99 12.70 7.53 4.70
CA LEU A 99 12.88 6.13 4.26
C LEU A 99 13.37 5.23 5.40
N VAL A 100 14.34 5.70 6.18
CA VAL A 100 14.83 4.98 7.35
C VAL A 100 13.74 4.84 8.42
N SER A 101 12.90 5.86 8.60
CA SER A 101 11.75 5.81 9.50
C SER A 101 10.76 4.72 9.08
N ILE A 102 10.39 4.67 7.80
CA ILE A 102 9.52 3.63 7.24
C ILE A 102 10.10 2.24 7.53
N LEU A 103 11.39 2.01 7.27
CA LEU A 103 12.03 0.73 7.54
C LEU A 103 12.01 0.37 9.03
N LYS A 104 12.28 1.33 9.91
CA LYS A 104 12.21 1.13 11.36
C LYS A 104 10.80 0.78 11.82
N CYS A 105 9.79 1.48 11.31
CA CYS A 105 8.37 1.23 11.58
C CYS A 105 7.95 -0.16 11.13
N MET A 106 8.35 -0.60 9.93
CA MET A 106 8.05 -1.95 9.44
C MET A 106 8.70 -3.04 10.29
N VAL A 107 9.95 -2.83 10.73
CA VAL A 107 10.63 -3.76 11.65
C VAL A 107 9.98 -3.74 13.03
N GLU A 108 9.57 -2.57 13.52
CA GLU A 108 8.89 -2.44 14.82
C GLU A 108 7.57 -3.18 14.83
N TRP A 109 6.76 -3.02 13.79
CA TRP A 109 5.48 -3.70 13.67
C TRP A 109 5.61 -5.22 13.50
N SER A 110 6.61 -5.69 12.74
CA SER A 110 6.77 -7.13 12.48
C SER A 110 7.42 -7.92 13.62
N LYS A 111 7.90 -7.26 14.68
CA LYS A 111 8.52 -7.94 15.85
C LYS A 111 7.62 -8.99 16.47
N ASP A 112 6.32 -8.72 16.56
CA ASP A 112 5.36 -9.63 17.18
C ASP A 112 4.99 -10.81 16.26
N LEU A 113 5.31 -10.71 14.97
CA LEU A 113 5.17 -11.78 13.98
C LEU A 113 6.44 -12.65 13.88
N TYR A 114 7.56 -12.18 14.41
CA TYR A 114 8.85 -12.87 14.30
C TYR A 114 9.01 -13.94 15.37
N VAL A 115 8.72 -15.19 15.02
CA VAL A 115 9.12 -16.36 15.82
C VAL A 115 10.51 -16.80 15.36
N ASN A 116 11.53 -16.64 16.20
CA ASN A 116 12.87 -17.12 15.90
C ASN A 116 12.85 -18.66 15.82
N PRO A 117 13.16 -19.28 14.65
CA PRO A 117 13.16 -20.74 14.50
C PRO A 117 14.16 -21.45 15.45
N ASN A 118 15.20 -20.72 15.88
CA ASN A 118 16.24 -21.25 16.78
C ASN A 118 15.90 -21.10 18.27
N SER A 119 14.72 -20.59 18.63
CA SER A 119 14.28 -20.50 20.03
C SER A 119 13.74 -21.82 20.60
N GLN A 120 13.59 -22.86 19.78
CA GLN A 120 13.32 -24.23 20.25
C GLN A 120 14.58 -25.10 20.13
N SER A 121 15.65 -24.77 20.85
CA SER A 121 16.82 -25.65 20.99
C SER A 121 17.57 -25.41 22.30
N THR A 122 16.92 -25.67 23.43
CA THR A 122 17.63 -26.16 24.64
C THR A 122 16.76 -27.19 25.36
N VAL A 123 17.02 -28.45 25.05
CA VAL A 123 16.57 -29.59 25.86
C VAL A 123 17.37 -29.56 27.17
N GLY A 124 16.67 -29.29 28.28
CA GLY A 124 17.00 -29.79 29.61
C GLY A 124 17.90 -28.94 30.51
N GLU A 125 17.32 -28.00 31.26
CA GLU A 125 17.75 -27.73 32.63
C GLU A 125 16.52 -27.64 33.54
N GLN A 126 16.41 -28.60 34.46
CA GLN A 126 15.50 -28.52 35.61
C GLN A 126 15.96 -27.39 36.51
N GLN A 127 15.13 -26.37 36.74
CA GLN A 127 15.20 -25.57 37.96
C GLN A 127 13.78 -25.26 38.48
N HIS A 128 13.49 -25.96 39.57
CA HIS A 128 12.56 -25.69 40.67
C HIS A 128 11.38 -24.71 40.48
N ARG A 129 10.18 -25.27 40.69
CA ARG A 129 8.98 -24.53 41.09
C ARG A 129 9.16 -23.98 42.50
N GLU A 130 8.94 -22.68 42.69
CA GLU A 130 8.41 -22.15 43.94
C GLU A 130 7.13 -21.38 43.61
N ASN A 131 6.05 -21.77 44.31
CA ASN A 131 4.75 -21.12 44.28
C ASN A 131 4.89 -19.77 44.97
N ASP A 132 4.50 -18.69 44.29
CA ASP A 132 3.96 -17.52 44.98
C ASP A 132 2.67 -17.07 44.28
N ASP A 133 1.61 -17.12 45.08
CA ASP A 133 0.27 -16.65 44.83
C ASP A 133 0.26 -15.11 44.74
N ALA A 134 -0.03 -14.56 43.57
CA ALA A 134 -0.46 -13.17 43.43
C ALA A 134 -1.25 -12.96 42.12
N SER A 135 -2.58 -13.06 42.23
CA SER A 135 -3.62 -12.39 41.44
C SER A 135 -3.17 -11.55 40.23
N LEU A 136 -3.40 -12.07 39.02
CA LEU A 136 -3.47 -11.29 37.78
C LEU A 136 -4.72 -10.41 37.81
N LYS A 137 -4.54 -9.10 38.01
CA LYS A 137 -5.53 -8.09 37.59
C LYS A 137 -5.09 -7.51 36.25
N SER A 138 -5.75 -7.95 35.18
CA SER A 138 -5.79 -7.24 33.91
C SER A 138 -6.59 -5.94 34.10
N HIS A 139 -5.98 -4.79 33.83
CA HIS A 139 -6.61 -3.49 33.60
C HIS A 139 -5.93 -2.92 32.36
N GLY A 140 -6.59 -2.43 31.32
CA GLY A 140 -8.01 -2.32 31.07
C GLY A 140 -8.14 -1.85 29.62
N GLY A 141 -8.93 -2.59 28.84
CA GLY A 141 -9.55 -2.00 27.66
C GLY A 141 -10.51 -0.91 28.12
N SER A 142 -10.54 0.21 27.40
CA SER A 142 -11.70 1.12 27.44
C SER A 142 -12.37 1.07 26.08
N SER A 143 -13.41 0.23 26.05
CA SER A 143 -14.53 0.27 25.15
C SER A 143 -15.20 1.65 25.21
N ASN A 144 -15.39 2.27 24.05
CA ASN A 144 -16.65 2.97 23.79
C ASN A 144 -17.29 2.33 22.57
N SER A 145 -18.33 1.57 22.87
CA SER A 145 -19.21 0.87 21.97
C SER A 145 -20.10 1.84 21.21
N LEU A 146 -20.22 1.64 19.90
CA LEU A 146 -21.48 1.80 19.21
C LEU A 146 -21.77 0.50 18.46
N HIS A 147 -22.91 -0.06 18.82
CA HIS A 147 -23.42 -1.36 18.40
C HIS A 147 -24.03 -1.23 17.01
N SER A 148 -23.57 -2.04 16.06
CA SER A 148 -24.42 -2.52 14.97
C SER A 148 -24.04 -3.96 14.71
N SER A 149 -24.92 -4.83 15.18
CA SER A 149 -24.94 -6.27 14.95
C SER A 149 -25.09 -6.56 13.46
N GLU A 150 -24.01 -7.00 12.81
CA GLU A 150 -24.11 -7.86 11.65
C GLU A 150 -23.10 -9.01 11.79
N SER A 151 -23.65 -10.22 11.77
CA SER A 151 -22.96 -11.49 11.80
C SER A 151 -22.15 -11.68 10.51
N GLY A 152 -20.88 -12.06 10.65
CA GLY A 152 -20.05 -12.50 9.52
C GLY A 152 -18.59 -12.67 9.92
N GLY A 153 -18.21 -13.86 10.34
CA GLY A 153 -16.86 -14.20 10.81
C GLY A 153 -15.79 -14.19 9.71
N ASN A 154 -15.32 -13.01 9.32
CA ASN A 154 -14.25 -12.84 8.33
C ASN A 154 -13.24 -11.73 8.68
N LYS A 155 -13.11 -11.33 9.95
CA LYS A 155 -12.14 -10.27 10.32
C LYS A 155 -10.76 -10.81 10.72
N GLU A 156 -10.69 -11.99 11.33
CA GLU A 156 -9.42 -12.62 11.73
C GLU A 156 -8.65 -13.28 10.58
N ILE A 157 -9.31 -13.50 9.43
CA ILE A 157 -8.70 -14.21 8.29
C ILE A 157 -7.84 -13.27 7.45
N LEU A 158 -8.13 -11.95 7.41
CA LEU A 158 -7.43 -10.95 6.58
C LEU A 158 -6.04 -10.51 7.10
N ASP A 159 -5.60 -10.99 8.26
CA ASP A 159 -4.42 -10.46 8.96
C ASP A 159 -3.15 -11.34 8.84
N SER A 160 -3.17 -12.41 8.03
CA SER A 160 -1.96 -13.24 7.84
C SER A 160 -1.03 -12.62 6.77
N PRO A 161 0.28 -12.49 7.04
CA PRO A 161 1.24 -11.95 6.07
C PRO A 161 1.21 -12.66 4.70
N GLU A 162 0.96 -13.97 4.69
CA GLU A 162 0.89 -14.77 3.46
C GLU A 162 -0.30 -14.37 2.58
N GLN A 163 -1.45 -14.01 3.19
CA GLN A 163 -2.60 -13.55 2.42
C GLN A 163 -2.38 -12.16 1.84
N LEU A 164 -1.72 -11.26 2.59
CA LEU A 164 -1.35 -9.94 2.07
C LEU A 164 -0.38 -10.05 0.89
N GLU A 165 0.55 -11.00 0.93
CA GLU A 165 1.44 -11.31 -0.19
C GLU A 165 0.65 -11.78 -1.43
N VAL A 166 -0.30 -12.71 -1.24
CA VAL A 166 -1.18 -13.18 -2.34
C VAL A 166 -2.01 -12.03 -2.92
N LEU A 167 -2.60 -11.19 -2.07
CA LEU A 167 -3.39 -10.04 -2.52
C LEU A 167 -2.54 -9.04 -3.31
N LYS A 168 -1.34 -8.71 -2.81
CA LYS A 168 -0.41 -7.82 -3.52
C LYS A 168 0.01 -8.44 -4.86
N GLN A 169 0.31 -9.74 -4.91
CA GLN A 169 0.67 -10.40 -6.15
C GLN A 169 -0.48 -10.41 -7.17
N GLN A 170 -1.70 -10.71 -6.72
CA GLN A 170 -2.90 -10.65 -7.57
C GLN A 170 -3.12 -9.24 -8.11
N LYS A 171 -2.91 -8.22 -7.28
CA LYS A 171 -3.01 -6.81 -7.68
C LYS A 171 -2.01 -6.45 -8.77
N GLU A 172 -0.74 -6.84 -8.62
CA GLU A 172 0.29 -6.56 -9.64
C GLU A 172 -0.05 -7.19 -11.00
N VAL A 173 -0.57 -8.42 -10.99
CA VAL A 173 -1.03 -9.10 -12.20
C VAL A 173 -2.23 -8.35 -12.79
N TRP A 174 -3.19 -7.93 -11.96
CA TRP A 174 -4.36 -7.17 -12.39
C TRP A 174 -3.96 -5.85 -13.06
N GLU A 175 -3.08 -5.08 -12.42
CA GLU A 175 -2.56 -3.81 -12.93
C GLU A 175 -1.76 -3.99 -14.23
N THR A 176 -0.95 -5.04 -14.31
CA THR A 176 -0.26 -5.40 -15.57
C THR A 176 -1.24 -5.69 -16.69
N GLY A 177 -2.36 -6.35 -16.38
CA GLY A 177 -3.43 -6.61 -17.33
C GLY A 177 -4.14 -5.34 -17.80
N ILE A 178 -4.45 -4.41 -16.88
CA ILE A 178 -5.02 -3.09 -17.19
C ILE A 178 -4.06 -2.28 -18.07
N ASP A 179 -2.79 -2.20 -17.71
CA ASP A 179 -1.77 -1.49 -18.49
C ASP A 179 -1.59 -2.11 -19.89
N THR A 180 -1.70 -3.44 -19.97
CA THR A 180 -1.67 -4.14 -21.26
C THR A 180 -2.93 -3.86 -22.07
N PHE A 181 -4.10 -3.81 -21.44
CA PHE A 181 -5.37 -3.45 -22.08
C PHE A 181 -5.30 -2.04 -22.67
N ASN A 182 -4.84 -1.06 -21.90
CA ASN A 182 -4.66 0.34 -22.29
C ASN A 182 -3.61 0.56 -23.39
N ARG A 183 -2.95 -0.50 -23.86
CA ARG A 183 -2.06 -0.49 -25.04
C ARG A 183 -2.59 -1.39 -26.15
N LYS A 184 -3.15 -2.54 -25.79
CA LYS A 184 -3.62 -3.63 -26.66
C LYS A 184 -4.80 -4.34 -25.98
N PRO A 185 -6.05 -3.89 -26.20
CA PRO A 185 -7.23 -4.35 -25.45
C PRO A 185 -7.36 -5.88 -25.39
N ARG A 186 -7.30 -6.53 -26.56
CA ARG A 186 -7.40 -7.99 -26.68
C ARG A 186 -6.34 -8.73 -25.87
N LYS A 187 -5.08 -8.25 -25.92
CA LYS A 187 -3.99 -8.89 -25.17
C LYS A 187 -4.17 -8.71 -23.66
N GLY A 188 -4.69 -7.57 -23.22
CA GLY A 188 -5.01 -7.33 -21.82
C GLY A 188 -6.07 -8.30 -21.30
N ILE A 189 -7.17 -8.47 -22.04
CA ILE A 189 -8.24 -9.42 -21.69
C ILE A 189 -7.70 -10.86 -21.65
N THR A 190 -7.02 -11.30 -22.72
CA THR A 190 -6.46 -12.67 -22.77
C THR A 190 -5.47 -12.91 -21.64
N TYR A 191 -4.59 -11.94 -21.34
CA TYR A 191 -3.64 -12.06 -20.23
C TYR A 191 -4.37 -12.25 -18.89
N LEU A 192 -5.38 -11.43 -18.60
CA LEU A 192 -6.15 -11.55 -17.36
C LEU A 192 -6.91 -12.89 -17.27
N GLN A 193 -7.38 -13.42 -18.40
CA GLN A 193 -8.02 -14.73 -18.47
C GLN A 193 -7.05 -15.88 -18.24
N GLU A 194 -5.86 -15.83 -18.85
CA GLU A 194 -4.80 -16.82 -18.65
C GLU A 194 -4.31 -16.86 -17.20
N GLN A 195 -4.29 -15.70 -16.53
CA GLN A 195 -3.94 -15.60 -15.11
C GLN A 195 -5.11 -15.96 -14.18
N GLY A 196 -6.29 -16.30 -14.71
CA GLY A 196 -7.46 -16.71 -13.94
C GLY A 196 -8.12 -15.58 -13.13
N LEU A 197 -7.81 -14.32 -13.42
CA LEU A 197 -8.38 -13.15 -12.74
C LEU A 197 -9.63 -12.61 -13.45
N LEU A 198 -9.77 -12.87 -14.76
CA LEU A 198 -10.94 -12.52 -15.55
C LEU A 198 -11.54 -13.78 -16.16
N GLY A 199 -12.85 -13.94 -16.06
CA GLY A 199 -13.51 -15.08 -16.69
C GLY A 199 -13.64 -14.93 -18.21
N ALA A 200 -13.86 -16.06 -18.89
CA ALA A 200 -13.93 -16.13 -20.35
C ALA A 200 -15.31 -15.76 -20.91
N THR A 201 -16.30 -15.48 -20.06
CA THR A 201 -17.66 -15.20 -20.50
C THR A 201 -17.84 -13.73 -20.89
N HIS A 202 -18.70 -13.47 -21.89
CA HIS A 202 -19.03 -12.11 -22.32
C HIS A 202 -19.55 -11.23 -21.17
N GLU A 203 -20.28 -11.80 -20.21
CA GLU A 203 -20.81 -11.05 -19.07
C GLU A 203 -19.68 -10.58 -18.13
N GLU A 204 -18.68 -11.42 -17.88
CA GLU A 204 -17.54 -11.08 -17.02
C GLU A 204 -16.63 -10.04 -17.68
N VAL A 205 -16.38 -10.19 -18.99
CA VAL A 205 -15.63 -9.19 -19.76
C VAL A 205 -16.40 -7.86 -19.79
N ALA A 206 -17.71 -7.87 -20.01
CA ALA A 206 -18.52 -6.65 -19.99
C ALA A 206 -18.52 -5.99 -18.60
N LYS A 207 -18.61 -6.77 -17.51
CA LYS A 207 -18.49 -6.25 -16.14
C LYS A 207 -17.12 -5.64 -15.88
N PHE A 208 -16.05 -6.26 -16.36
CA PHE A 208 -14.69 -5.71 -16.28
C PHE A 208 -14.60 -4.36 -17.01
N LEU A 209 -15.05 -4.29 -18.27
CA LEU A 209 -15.03 -3.07 -19.07
C LEU A 209 -15.89 -1.95 -18.47
N HIS A 210 -16.96 -2.29 -17.75
CA HIS A 210 -17.86 -1.31 -17.15
C HIS A 210 -17.39 -0.80 -15.79
N ASN A 211 -16.84 -1.68 -14.93
CA ASN A 211 -16.54 -1.36 -13.54
C ASN A 211 -15.11 -0.86 -13.30
N GLU A 212 -14.16 -1.17 -14.20
CA GLU A 212 -12.77 -0.78 -14.02
C GLU A 212 -12.52 0.63 -14.57
N ASP A 213 -12.61 1.63 -13.69
CA ASP A 213 -12.43 3.06 -14.01
C ASP A 213 -11.02 3.40 -14.55
N ARG A 214 -10.03 2.52 -14.32
CA ARG A 214 -8.65 2.69 -14.79
C ARG A 214 -8.46 2.33 -16.27
N LEU A 215 -9.46 1.76 -16.93
CA LEU A 215 -9.42 1.50 -18.37
C LEU A 215 -9.61 2.79 -19.16
N ASP A 216 -8.79 2.96 -20.19
CA ASP A 216 -8.92 4.09 -21.12
C ASP A 216 -10.15 3.88 -22.02
N LYS A 217 -11.07 4.83 -21.95
CA LYS A 217 -12.35 4.81 -22.66
C LYS A 217 -12.22 4.69 -24.17
N THR A 218 -11.11 5.16 -24.74
CA THR A 218 -10.79 5.02 -26.16
C THR A 218 -10.61 3.55 -26.52
N PHE A 219 -9.83 2.84 -25.70
CA PHE A 219 -9.50 1.43 -25.88
C PHE A 219 -10.67 0.50 -25.51
N ILE A 220 -11.55 0.92 -24.60
CA ILE A 220 -12.86 0.27 -24.40
C ILE A 220 -13.68 0.35 -25.69
N GLY A 221 -13.78 1.54 -26.30
CA GLY A 221 -14.52 1.74 -27.54
C GLY A 221 -13.97 0.93 -28.72
N GLU A 222 -12.64 0.86 -28.85
CA GLU A 222 -11.97 0.00 -29.84
C GLU A 222 -12.29 -1.47 -29.60
N SER A 223 -12.24 -1.93 -28.35
CA SER A 223 -12.56 -3.31 -27.99
C SER A 223 -14.01 -3.67 -28.33
N LEU A 224 -14.98 -2.78 -28.08
CA LEU A 224 -16.39 -3.04 -28.37
C LEU A 224 -16.76 -2.87 -29.85
N GLY A 225 -15.95 -2.13 -30.62
CA GLY A 225 -16.16 -1.88 -32.05
C GLY A 225 -15.52 -2.92 -32.97
N ASP A 226 -14.75 -3.85 -32.41
CA ASP A 226 -14.07 -4.90 -33.16
C ASP A 226 -15.07 -6.00 -33.55
N ASN A 227 -15.15 -6.33 -34.85
CA ASN A 227 -16.16 -7.25 -35.41
C ASN A 227 -15.86 -8.75 -35.15
N ASP A 228 -15.17 -9.07 -34.06
CA ASP A 228 -14.90 -10.46 -33.71
C ASP A 228 -16.06 -11.05 -32.90
N GLU A 229 -16.37 -12.33 -33.14
CA GLU A 229 -17.43 -13.11 -32.48
C GLU A 229 -17.32 -13.22 -30.94
N PHE A 230 -16.34 -12.56 -30.32
CA PHE A 230 -16.11 -12.47 -28.87
C PHE A 230 -16.50 -11.10 -28.27
N CYS A 231 -17.00 -10.15 -29.07
CA CYS A 231 -17.51 -8.85 -28.63
C CYS A 231 -19.03 -8.74 -28.84
#